data_AF-A0A497KB93-F1
#
_entry.id   AF-A0A497KB93-F1
#
_cell.length_a   1.000
_cell.length_b   1.000
_cell.length_c   1.000
_cell.angle_alpha   90.00
_cell.angle_beta   90.00
_cell.angle_gamma   90.00
#
_symmetry.space_group_name_H-M   'P 1'
#
loop_
_entity.id
_entity.type
_entity.pdbx_description
1 polymer ?
#
loop_
_entity_poly.entity_id
_entity_poly.type
_entity_poly.pdbx_seq_one_letter_code
_entity_poly.pdbx_strand_id
1 'polypeptide(L)'
;TVPDPLVVHGRNSWRIQYLDVGNSTTIDFVIYAPDASIDSTYSGSFSINYRDDYGESHTDTFPLGLVVVGRVELVLYGEMIRPQPARNGSKVEITATLLNRGTVSAMYVNASIVPNPILRLTSESTTYIGEIEENSQSPFTLDAYVKDNVKNGTYPVVMKITYRDDQYVDHVFNSTFYLTVVAVKTKHTASQETAVFSILPSEQVFMLVTIVVVSAAILILYRRHLSRQERSMQPGEAQR
;
A
#
# COMPACT_ATOMS: atom_id res chain seq x y z
N THR A 1 22.68 -33.79 25.78
CA THR A 1 22.25 -34.50 24.57
C THR A 1 21.12 -33.74 23.91
N VAL A 2 20.97 -33.89 22.60
CA VAL A 2 19.84 -33.35 21.82
C VAL A 2 19.32 -34.47 20.92
N PRO A 3 18.01 -34.49 20.63
CA PRO A 3 17.41 -35.51 19.76
C PRO A 3 17.72 -35.23 18.28
N ASP A 4 17.70 -36.27 17.46
CA ASP A 4 17.71 -36.13 16.00
C ASP A 4 16.49 -35.29 15.54
N PRO A 5 16.63 -34.39 14.53
CA PRO A 5 17.82 -34.14 13.71
C PRO A 5 18.71 -32.98 14.23
N LEU A 6 18.52 -32.55 15.48
CA LEU A 6 19.39 -31.53 16.10
C LEU A 6 20.78 -32.12 16.40
N VAL A 7 21.81 -31.29 16.23
CA VAL A 7 23.20 -31.72 16.46
C VAL A 7 23.94 -30.68 17.30
N VAL A 8 24.66 -31.12 18.33
CA VAL A 8 25.63 -30.26 19.01
C VAL A 8 26.80 -30.03 18.06
N HIS A 9 26.91 -28.80 17.56
CA HIS A 9 27.92 -28.41 16.60
C HIS A 9 29.25 -28.07 17.30
N GLY A 10 30.33 -28.71 16.87
CA GLY A 10 31.67 -28.48 17.41
C GLY A 10 31.94 -29.27 18.69
N ARG A 11 32.41 -28.57 19.74
CA ARG A 11 32.79 -29.20 21.01
C ARG A 11 31.53 -29.60 21.79
N ASN A 12 31.48 -30.85 22.23
CA ASN A 12 30.35 -31.45 22.94
C ASN A 12 30.68 -31.87 24.39
N SER A 13 31.90 -31.61 24.85
CA SER A 13 32.34 -31.88 26.22
C SER A 13 33.36 -30.84 26.68
N TRP A 14 33.27 -30.48 27.97
CA TRP A 14 34.16 -29.52 28.62
C TRP A 14 34.65 -30.16 29.91
N ARG A 15 35.92 -29.91 30.25
CA ARG A 15 36.51 -30.36 31.49
C ARG A 15 37.09 -29.17 32.22
N ILE A 16 36.61 -28.96 33.44
CA ILE A 16 37.09 -27.94 34.36
C ILE A 16 37.77 -28.70 35.48
N GLN A 17 39.05 -28.41 35.73
CA GLN A 17 39.84 -29.20 36.69
C GLN A 17 39.41 -28.93 38.13
N TYR A 18 39.21 -27.66 38.44
CA TYR A 18 38.80 -27.18 39.75
C TYR A 18 38.07 -25.85 39.57
N LEU A 19 37.08 -25.59 40.41
CA LEU A 19 36.33 -24.35 40.46
C LEU A 19 36.23 -23.92 41.91
N ASP A 20 36.97 -22.87 42.30
CA ASP A 20 37.00 -22.40 43.68
C ASP A 20 35.64 -21.88 44.17
N VAL A 21 35.47 -21.87 45.48
CA VAL A 21 34.30 -21.27 46.14
C VAL A 21 34.16 -19.81 45.72
N GLY A 22 32.96 -19.45 45.24
CA GLY A 22 32.65 -18.08 44.78
C GLY A 22 33.05 -17.79 43.33
N ASN A 23 33.79 -18.69 42.66
CA ASN A 23 34.08 -18.58 41.25
C ASN A 23 32.93 -19.16 40.40
N SER A 24 32.78 -18.62 39.20
CA SER A 24 31.84 -19.11 38.20
C SER A 24 32.55 -19.36 36.87
N THR A 25 31.95 -20.21 36.04
CA THR A 25 32.45 -20.54 34.71
C THR A 25 31.27 -20.62 33.75
N THR A 26 31.52 -20.23 32.50
CA THR A 26 30.51 -20.29 31.43
C THR A 26 30.90 -21.36 30.42
N ILE A 27 29.92 -22.15 29.99
CA ILE A 27 30.08 -23.16 28.94
C ILE A 27 29.16 -22.77 27.79
N ASP A 28 29.77 -22.39 26.67
CA ASP A 28 29.05 -22.08 25.44
C ASP A 28 29.08 -23.27 24.48
N PHE A 29 27.94 -23.56 23.88
CA PHE A 29 27.80 -24.55 22.83
C PHE A 29 26.75 -24.12 21.82
N VAL A 30 26.90 -24.61 20.59
CA VAL A 30 25.99 -24.31 19.49
C VAL A 30 25.22 -25.57 19.16
N ILE A 31 23.89 -25.47 19.10
CA ILE A 31 23.05 -26.53 18.56
C ILE A 31 22.70 -26.11 17.14
N TYR A 32 23.07 -26.94 16.17
CA TYR A 32 22.60 -26.82 14.81
C TYR A 32 21.21 -27.42 14.68
N ALA A 33 20.31 -26.67 14.07
CA ALA A 33 18.97 -27.10 13.70
C ALA A 33 18.84 -27.03 12.17
N PRO A 34 18.61 -28.16 11.48
CA PRO A 34 18.34 -28.14 10.04
C PRO A 34 16.97 -27.53 9.74
N ASP A 35 16.73 -27.09 8.50
CA ASP A 35 15.44 -26.49 8.09
C ASP A 35 14.24 -27.44 8.32
N ALA A 36 14.47 -28.76 8.22
CA ALA A 36 13.46 -29.78 8.55
C ALA A 36 13.00 -29.76 10.03
N SER A 37 13.70 -29.03 10.90
CA SER A 37 13.33 -28.83 12.30
C SER A 37 12.44 -27.61 12.53
N ILE A 38 12.22 -26.76 11.53
CA ILE A 38 11.36 -25.58 11.67
C ILE A 38 9.95 -26.00 12.11
N ASP A 39 9.31 -25.16 12.92
CA ASP A 39 8.00 -25.38 13.55
C ASP A 39 7.91 -26.59 14.49
N SER A 40 9.07 -27.14 14.87
CA SER A 40 9.13 -28.25 15.82
C SER A 40 9.67 -27.82 17.18
N THR A 41 9.23 -28.55 18.21
CA THR A 41 9.76 -28.43 19.57
C THR A 41 10.57 -29.67 19.90
N TYR A 42 11.71 -29.46 20.54
CA TYR A 42 12.62 -30.53 20.94
C TYR A 42 12.91 -30.42 22.42
N SER A 43 13.11 -31.58 23.04
CA SER A 43 13.58 -31.66 24.42
C SER A 43 14.96 -32.32 24.43
N GLY A 44 15.89 -31.69 25.12
CA GLY A 44 17.23 -32.19 25.35
C GLY A 44 17.59 -32.12 26.83
N SER A 45 18.85 -32.43 27.14
CA SER A 45 19.37 -32.26 28.49
C SER A 45 20.82 -31.84 28.48
N PHE A 46 21.22 -31.13 29.51
CA PHE A 46 22.60 -30.82 29.81
C PHE A 46 22.96 -31.49 31.13
N SER A 47 23.95 -32.38 31.13
CA SER A 47 24.38 -33.10 32.33
C SER A 47 25.78 -32.66 32.74
N ILE A 48 25.92 -32.31 34.01
CA ILE A 48 27.19 -31.96 34.63
C ILE A 48 27.56 -33.09 35.59
N ASN A 49 28.77 -33.62 35.44
CA ASN A 49 29.36 -34.55 36.39
C ASN A 49 30.48 -33.85 37.13
N TYR A 50 30.44 -33.84 38.46
CA TYR A 50 31.46 -33.20 39.29
C TYR A 50 31.71 -33.99 40.57
N ARG A 51 32.81 -33.63 41.24
CA ARG A 51 33.16 -34.16 42.55
C ARG A 51 33.14 -33.01 43.54
N ASP A 52 32.47 -33.19 44.68
CA ASP A 52 32.44 -32.17 45.73
C ASP A 52 33.70 -32.20 46.60
N ASP A 53 33.77 -31.28 47.57
CA ASP A 53 34.90 -31.16 48.51
C ASP A 53 35.05 -32.38 49.44
N TYR A 54 34.00 -33.19 49.61
CA TYR A 54 34.02 -34.44 50.38
C TYR A 54 34.49 -35.65 49.55
N GLY A 55 34.67 -35.47 48.23
CA GLY A 55 35.06 -36.52 47.32
C GLY A 55 33.89 -37.36 46.80
N GLU A 56 32.64 -36.93 47.02
CA GLU A 56 31.47 -37.60 46.44
C GLU A 56 31.24 -37.13 45.01
N SER A 57 30.87 -38.07 44.14
CA SER A 57 30.54 -37.78 42.75
C SER A 57 29.06 -37.45 42.62
N HIS A 58 28.76 -36.32 42.00
CA HIS A 58 27.41 -35.85 41.72
C HIS A 58 27.17 -35.73 40.23
N THR A 59 25.91 -35.96 39.85
CA THR A 59 25.42 -35.73 38.49
C THR A 59 24.16 -34.88 38.56
N ASP A 60 24.28 -33.65 38.07
CA ASP A 60 23.13 -32.77 37.90
C ASP A 60 22.73 -32.76 36.43
N THR A 61 21.43 -32.96 36.16
CA THR A 61 20.88 -32.95 34.80
C THR A 61 19.81 -31.88 34.68
N PHE A 62 20.03 -30.96 33.75
CA PHE A 62 19.17 -29.83 33.45
C PHE A 62 18.39 -30.11 32.16
N PRO A 63 17.04 -30.07 32.18
CA PRO A 63 16.26 -30.21 30.96
C PRO A 63 16.39 -28.96 30.08
N LEU A 64 16.43 -29.15 28.77
CA LEU A 64 16.45 -28.09 27.77
C LEU A 64 15.19 -28.20 26.89
N GLY A 65 14.39 -27.15 26.83
CA GLY A 65 13.31 -26.99 25.85
C GLY A 65 13.80 -26.11 24.70
N LEU A 66 13.69 -26.61 23.47
CA LEU A 66 14.12 -25.92 22.26
C LEU A 66 12.94 -25.74 21.32
N VAL A 67 12.79 -24.54 20.77
CA VAL A 67 11.83 -24.24 19.72
C VAL A 67 12.63 -23.76 18.53
N VAL A 68 12.45 -24.42 17.38
CA VAL A 68 13.14 -24.04 16.14
C VAL A 68 12.15 -23.25 15.30
N VAL A 69 12.49 -21.98 15.08
CA VAL A 69 11.64 -21.02 14.37
C VAL A 69 12.34 -20.62 13.08
N GLY A 70 11.58 -20.56 12.00
CA GLY A 70 12.09 -20.06 10.73
C GLY A 70 12.37 -18.56 10.78
N ARG A 71 12.97 -18.02 9.73
CA ARG A 71 13.03 -16.58 9.54
C ARG A 71 12.67 -16.20 8.11
N VAL A 72 11.89 -15.15 7.97
CA VAL A 72 11.71 -14.47 6.68
C VAL A 72 12.85 -13.47 6.48
N GLU A 73 13.47 -13.49 5.31
CA GLU A 73 14.54 -12.54 4.96
C GLU A 73 14.28 -11.96 3.57
N LEU A 74 13.47 -10.89 3.50
CA LEU A 74 13.14 -10.23 2.24
C LEU A 74 14.24 -9.25 1.83
N VAL A 75 14.73 -9.41 0.59
CA VAL A 75 15.69 -8.52 -0.06
C VAL A 75 15.08 -7.95 -1.32
N LEU A 76 15.32 -6.66 -1.53
CA LEU A 76 14.78 -5.93 -2.68
C LEU A 76 15.89 -5.68 -3.71
N TYR A 77 15.56 -5.84 -4.99
CA TYR A 77 16.50 -5.65 -6.10
C TYR A 77 15.79 -5.36 -7.42
N GLY A 78 16.55 -4.95 -8.43
CA GLY A 78 16.03 -4.68 -9.78
C GLY A 78 15.18 -3.42 -9.85
N GLU A 79 15.45 -2.45 -8.99
CA GLU A 79 14.60 -1.28 -8.82
C GLU A 79 14.72 -0.32 -9.98
N MET A 80 13.57 0.14 -10.47
CA MET A 80 13.52 1.05 -11.59
C MET A 80 12.37 2.04 -11.42
N ILE A 81 12.63 3.29 -11.80
CA ILE A 81 11.64 4.36 -11.81
C ILE A 81 11.46 4.83 -13.24
N ARG A 82 10.22 4.92 -13.71
CA ARG A 82 9.88 5.37 -15.06
C ARG A 82 8.73 6.39 -15.05
N PRO A 83 8.84 7.53 -15.74
CA PRO A 83 10.05 8.09 -16.32
C PRO A 83 11.02 8.62 -15.24
N GLN A 84 12.32 8.65 -15.56
CA GLN A 84 13.38 9.24 -14.74
C GLN A 84 14.30 10.08 -15.66
N PRO A 85 14.31 11.42 -15.60
CA PRO A 85 13.53 12.25 -14.68
C PRO A 85 12.03 12.30 -15.01
N ALA A 86 11.21 12.40 -13.98
CA ALA A 86 9.77 12.61 -14.10
C ALA A 86 9.43 14.09 -14.27
N ARG A 87 8.26 14.38 -14.86
CA ARG A 87 7.73 15.75 -14.93
C ARG A 87 6.78 15.98 -13.77
N ASN A 88 6.68 17.21 -13.28
CA ASN A 88 5.57 17.58 -12.39
C ASN A 88 4.23 17.30 -13.09
N GLY A 89 3.25 16.78 -12.34
CA GLY A 89 1.94 16.38 -12.86
C GLY A 89 1.92 15.02 -13.60
N SER A 90 3.07 14.39 -13.90
CA SER A 90 3.11 13.11 -14.61
C SER A 90 2.95 11.91 -13.69
N LYS A 91 2.43 10.80 -14.24
CA LYS A 91 2.49 9.48 -13.61
C LYS A 91 3.95 9.00 -13.55
N VAL A 92 4.30 8.33 -12.46
CA VAL A 92 5.57 7.63 -12.25
C VAL A 92 5.27 6.21 -11.82
N GLU A 93 6.01 5.27 -12.39
CA GLU A 93 5.96 3.85 -12.13
C GLU A 93 7.26 3.44 -11.43
N ILE A 94 7.14 2.73 -10.32
CA ILE A 94 8.25 2.16 -9.55
C ILE A 94 8.10 0.64 -9.61
N THR A 95 9.06 -0.02 -10.24
CA THR A 95 9.11 -1.48 -10.33
C THR A 95 10.26 -2.01 -9.50
N ALA A 96 10.07 -3.12 -8.80
CA ALA A 96 11.15 -3.82 -8.10
C ALA A 96 10.80 -5.32 -7.95
N THR A 97 11.78 -6.12 -7.53
CA THR A 97 11.59 -7.52 -7.20
C THR A 97 11.95 -7.77 -5.74
N LEU A 98 11.09 -8.50 -5.03
CA LEU A 98 11.37 -9.04 -3.70
C LEU A 98 11.85 -10.48 -3.84
N LEU A 99 12.98 -10.80 -3.21
CA LEU A 99 13.48 -12.16 -3.04
C LEU A 99 13.38 -12.52 -1.55
N ASN A 100 12.76 -13.65 -1.24
CA ASN A 100 12.82 -14.21 0.10
C ASN A 100 14.04 -15.14 0.21
N ARG A 101 15.07 -14.70 0.93
CA ARG A 101 16.27 -15.49 1.26
C ARG A 101 16.16 -16.18 2.62
N GLY A 102 14.96 -16.13 3.21
CA GLY A 102 14.65 -16.76 4.49
C GLY A 102 14.52 -18.27 4.37
N THR A 103 14.12 -18.89 5.49
CA THR A 103 13.88 -20.32 5.61
C THR A 103 12.39 -20.67 5.64
N VAL A 104 11.51 -19.66 5.63
CA VAL A 104 10.04 -19.81 5.62
C VAL A 104 9.39 -18.75 4.73
N SER A 105 8.17 -19.02 4.28
CA SER A 105 7.33 -18.08 3.51
C SER A 105 7.09 -16.75 4.22
N ALA A 106 7.11 -15.67 3.43
CA ALA A 106 6.56 -14.38 3.82
C ALA A 106 5.08 -14.31 3.42
N MET A 107 4.17 -14.20 4.39
CA MET A 107 2.73 -14.16 4.13
C MET A 107 2.19 -12.73 4.07
N TYR A 108 1.08 -12.55 3.34
CA TYR A 108 0.35 -11.28 3.22
C TYR A 108 1.24 -10.08 2.84
N VAL A 109 2.24 -10.31 1.99
CA VAL A 109 3.21 -9.29 1.59
C VAL A 109 2.48 -8.17 0.85
N ASN A 110 2.69 -6.95 1.31
CA ASN A 110 2.16 -5.74 0.69
C ASN A 110 3.26 -4.69 0.54
N ALA A 111 3.36 -4.11 -0.65
CA ALA A 111 4.26 -3.01 -0.93
C ALA A 111 3.47 -1.70 -1.06
N SER A 112 3.98 -0.61 -0.50
CA SER A 112 3.31 0.69 -0.55
C SER A 112 4.29 1.85 -0.56
N ILE A 113 3.95 2.91 -1.27
CA ILE A 113 4.68 4.18 -1.18
C ILE A 113 4.21 4.91 0.07
N VAL A 114 5.15 5.34 0.91
CA VAL A 114 4.84 6.13 2.10
C VAL A 114 4.39 7.54 1.70
N PRO A 115 3.32 8.09 2.31
CA PRO A 115 2.87 9.46 2.06
C PRO A 115 4.01 10.47 2.17
N ASN A 116 4.12 11.34 1.17
CA ASN A 116 5.22 12.30 1.09
C ASN A 116 4.80 13.62 0.40
N PRO A 117 5.63 14.67 0.51
CA PRO A 117 5.27 15.99 -0.03
C PRO A 117 5.25 16.06 -1.55
N ILE A 118 5.94 15.18 -2.29
CA ILE A 118 6.15 15.30 -3.74
C ILE A 118 5.21 14.42 -4.59
N LEU A 119 4.70 13.32 -4.04
CA LEU A 119 3.81 12.39 -4.73
C LEU A 119 2.37 12.53 -4.24
N ARG A 120 1.42 12.50 -5.18
CA ARG A 120 0.01 12.24 -4.93
C ARG A 120 -0.21 10.74 -5.09
N LEU A 121 -0.51 10.09 -3.98
CA LEU A 121 -0.74 8.65 -3.93
C LEU A 121 -2.16 8.32 -4.40
N THR A 122 -2.31 7.15 -5.04
CA THR A 122 -3.58 6.58 -5.49
C THR A 122 -3.73 5.16 -4.94
N SER A 123 -4.82 4.46 -5.29
CA SER A 123 -4.95 3.03 -4.98
C SER A 123 -3.85 2.18 -5.61
N GLU A 124 -3.23 2.64 -6.69
CA GLU A 124 -2.11 1.95 -7.37
C GLU A 124 -0.75 2.23 -6.69
N SER A 125 -0.71 3.11 -5.67
CA SER A 125 0.48 3.34 -4.85
C SER A 125 0.69 2.28 -3.77
N THR A 126 -0.17 1.27 -3.73
CA THR A 126 -0.05 0.07 -2.91
C THR A 126 -0.35 -1.16 -3.77
N THR A 127 0.31 -2.27 -3.51
CA THR A 127 0.05 -3.53 -4.19
C THR A 127 0.19 -4.71 -3.23
N TYR A 128 -0.82 -5.58 -3.26
CA TYR A 128 -0.82 -6.83 -2.51
C TYR A 128 -0.11 -7.90 -3.34
N ILE A 129 1.04 -8.33 -2.87
CA ILE A 129 1.90 -9.31 -3.54
C ILE A 129 1.47 -10.73 -3.19
N GLY A 130 0.94 -10.93 -1.97
CA GLY A 130 0.50 -12.24 -1.49
C GLY A 130 1.60 -12.96 -0.72
N GLU A 131 1.78 -14.24 -1.01
CA GLU A 131 2.81 -15.06 -0.39
C GLU A 131 4.10 -15.05 -1.22
N ILE A 132 5.25 -15.00 -0.57
CA ILE A 132 6.56 -15.23 -1.19
C ILE A 132 7.24 -16.38 -0.44
N GLU A 133 7.22 -17.56 -1.03
CA GLU A 133 7.87 -18.78 -0.53
C GLU A 133 9.39 -18.56 -0.31
N GLU A 134 10.00 -19.34 0.57
CA GLU A 134 11.44 -19.34 0.75
C GLU A 134 12.18 -19.61 -0.57
N ASN A 135 13.31 -18.91 -0.77
CA ASN A 135 14.12 -18.94 -1.99
C ASN A 135 13.38 -18.53 -3.28
N SER A 136 12.17 -17.97 -3.17
CA SER A 136 11.38 -17.48 -4.30
C SER A 136 11.41 -15.96 -4.41
N GLN A 137 11.13 -15.47 -5.62
CA GLN A 137 11.09 -14.06 -5.94
C GLN A 137 9.75 -13.63 -6.53
N SER A 138 9.33 -12.40 -6.22
CA SER A 138 8.10 -11.81 -6.74
C SER A 138 8.33 -10.36 -7.21
N PRO A 139 8.13 -10.06 -8.51
CA PRO A 139 8.17 -8.70 -9.01
C PRO A 139 6.87 -7.96 -8.67
N PHE A 140 6.97 -6.65 -8.47
CA PHE A 140 5.81 -5.80 -8.23
C PHE A 140 6.01 -4.40 -8.82
N THR A 141 4.89 -3.71 -9.01
CA THR A 141 4.82 -2.36 -9.54
C THR A 141 3.98 -1.48 -8.64
N LEU A 142 4.44 -0.25 -8.40
CA LEU A 142 3.72 0.80 -7.67
C LEU A 142 3.65 2.05 -8.54
N ASP A 143 2.49 2.68 -8.56
CA ASP A 143 2.23 3.87 -9.35
C ASP A 143 1.90 5.07 -8.46
N ALA A 144 2.38 6.25 -8.85
CA ALA A 144 2.01 7.51 -8.22
C ALA A 144 2.03 8.66 -9.23
N TYR A 145 1.53 9.82 -8.84
CA TYR A 145 1.64 11.05 -9.64
C TYR A 145 2.54 12.05 -8.95
N VAL A 146 3.47 12.66 -9.68
CA VAL A 146 4.21 13.81 -9.16
C VAL A 146 3.26 15.00 -9.04
N LYS A 147 3.23 15.70 -7.90
CA LYS A 147 2.37 16.88 -7.73
C LYS A 147 2.81 18.01 -8.66
N ASP A 148 1.86 18.84 -9.10
CA ASP A 148 2.11 19.91 -10.09
C ASP A 148 3.06 20.99 -9.59
N ASN A 149 3.11 21.22 -8.28
CA ASN A 149 3.92 22.26 -7.64
C ASN A 149 5.36 21.82 -7.30
N VAL A 150 5.74 20.58 -7.61
CA VAL A 150 7.08 20.07 -7.33
C VAL A 150 8.09 20.76 -8.25
N LYS A 151 9.17 21.27 -7.66
CA LYS A 151 10.26 21.96 -8.36
C LYS A 151 11.31 20.96 -8.86
N ASN A 152 12.20 21.43 -9.73
CA ASN A 152 13.37 20.64 -10.16
C ASN A 152 14.16 20.17 -8.94
N GLY A 153 14.53 18.89 -8.93
CA GLY A 153 15.34 18.32 -7.86
C GLY A 153 15.24 16.80 -7.78
N THR A 154 16.07 16.21 -6.94
CA THR A 154 16.04 14.77 -6.63
C THR A 154 15.53 14.60 -5.21
N TYR A 155 14.50 13.77 -5.04
CA TYR A 155 13.76 13.64 -3.79
C TYR A 155 13.77 12.19 -3.33
N PRO A 156 13.97 11.94 -2.02
CA PRO A 156 13.82 10.60 -1.46
C PRO A 156 12.34 10.21 -1.43
N VAL A 157 12.04 9.00 -1.89
CA VAL A 157 10.73 8.35 -1.84
C VAL A 157 10.90 7.06 -1.04
N VAL A 158 10.22 6.99 0.10
CA VAL A 158 10.25 5.80 0.96
C VAL A 158 9.15 4.86 0.53
N MET A 159 9.51 3.61 0.31
CA MET A 159 8.61 2.48 0.13
C MET A 159 8.63 1.63 1.39
N LYS A 160 7.46 1.17 1.79
CA LYS A 160 7.23 0.31 2.94
C LYS A 160 6.73 -1.04 2.45
N ILE A 161 7.45 -2.09 2.84
CA ILE A 161 7.01 -3.48 2.69
C ILE A 161 6.54 -3.97 4.05
N THR A 162 5.36 -4.59 4.07
CA THR A 162 4.80 -5.25 5.25
C THR A 162 4.53 -6.71 4.94
N TYR A 163 4.78 -7.60 5.89
CA TYR A 163 4.51 -9.03 5.75
C TYR A 163 4.28 -9.65 7.13
N ARG A 164 3.79 -10.89 7.14
CA ARG A 164 3.64 -11.72 8.34
C ARG A 164 4.49 -12.97 8.21
N ASP A 165 5.14 -13.38 9.30
CA ASP A 165 5.89 -14.63 9.35
C ASP A 165 5.01 -15.83 9.76
N ASP A 166 5.60 -17.02 9.75
CA ASP A 166 5.04 -18.31 10.19
C ASP A 166 4.58 -18.30 11.66
N GLN A 167 5.16 -17.43 12.49
CA GLN A 167 4.78 -17.22 13.90
C GLN A 167 3.65 -16.18 14.07
N TYR A 168 3.02 -15.76 12.97
CA TYR A 168 1.95 -14.75 12.93
C TYR A 168 2.37 -13.35 13.41
N VAL A 169 3.67 -13.05 13.40
CA VAL A 169 4.20 -11.73 13.75
C VAL A 169 4.26 -10.86 12.51
N ASP A 170 3.71 -9.65 12.62
CA ASP A 170 3.76 -8.65 11.55
C ASP A 170 5.12 -7.93 11.56
N HIS A 171 5.72 -7.84 10.38
CA HIS A 171 7.01 -7.21 10.14
C HIS A 171 6.89 -6.08 9.13
N VAL A 172 7.82 -5.13 9.24
CA VAL A 172 7.91 -3.97 8.36
C VAL A 172 9.37 -3.71 8.03
N PHE A 173 9.67 -3.51 6.75
CA PHE A 173 10.95 -2.94 6.33
C PHE A 173 10.75 -1.87 5.27
N ASN A 174 11.60 -0.85 5.32
CA ASN A 174 11.53 0.32 4.44
C ASN A 174 12.72 0.35 3.49
N SER A 175 12.48 0.74 2.25
CA SER A 175 13.53 1.06 1.27
C SER A 175 13.35 2.47 0.73
N THR A 176 14.45 3.16 0.44
CA THR A 176 14.43 4.55 -0.06
C THR A 176 14.95 4.61 -1.48
N PHE A 177 14.17 5.22 -2.36
CA PHE A 177 14.54 5.50 -3.74
C PHE A 177 14.68 6.99 -3.98
N TYR A 178 15.37 7.37 -5.04
CA TYR A 178 15.57 8.77 -5.40
C TYR A 178 14.87 9.08 -6.73
N LEU A 179 13.82 9.90 -6.66
CA LEU A 179 13.07 10.38 -7.83
C LEU A 179 13.58 11.76 -8.24
N THR A 180 14.06 11.89 -9.47
CA THR A 180 14.44 13.17 -10.06
C THR A 180 13.26 13.76 -10.81
N VAL A 181 12.92 15.01 -10.51
CA VAL A 181 11.81 15.75 -11.10
C VAL A 181 12.34 16.93 -11.91
N VAL A 182 11.74 17.14 -13.08
CA VAL A 182 11.89 18.34 -13.92
C VAL A 182 10.53 19.04 -13.99
N ALA A 183 10.42 20.19 -13.35
CA ALA A 183 9.25 21.03 -13.36
C ALA A 183 9.07 21.71 -14.72
N VAL A 184 7.95 21.42 -15.36
CA VAL A 184 7.45 22.11 -16.54
C VAL A 184 6.43 23.13 -16.05
N LYS A 185 6.60 24.40 -16.47
CA LYS A 185 5.56 25.40 -16.27
C LYS A 185 4.38 25.05 -17.17
N THR A 186 3.33 24.46 -16.62
CA THR A 186 2.03 24.45 -17.28
C THR A 186 1.58 25.90 -17.39
N LYS A 187 1.56 26.45 -18.61
CA LYS A 187 0.67 27.57 -18.88
C LYS A 187 -0.72 27.02 -18.61
N HIS A 188 -1.31 27.36 -17.48
CA HIS A 188 -2.76 27.34 -17.37
C HIS A 188 -3.25 28.34 -18.43
N THR A 189 -3.46 27.87 -19.65
CA THR A 189 -4.56 28.39 -20.45
C THR A 189 -5.74 28.13 -19.55
N ALA A 190 -6.17 29.17 -18.82
CA ALA A 190 -7.54 29.21 -18.37
C ALA A 190 -8.32 28.89 -19.64
N SER A 191 -8.87 27.67 -19.71
CA SER A 191 -10.06 27.46 -20.51
C SER A 191 -10.97 28.58 -20.04
N GLN A 192 -11.07 29.62 -20.87
CA GLN A 192 -12.18 30.54 -20.79
C GLN A 192 -13.36 29.60 -20.62
N GLU A 193 -13.99 29.67 -19.45
CA GLU A 193 -15.40 29.37 -19.38
C GLU A 193 -16.02 30.32 -20.40
N THR A 194 -16.08 29.88 -21.66
CA THR A 194 -17.08 30.36 -22.57
C THR A 194 -18.34 29.95 -21.86
N ALA A 195 -18.94 30.90 -21.13
CA ALA A 195 -20.27 30.76 -20.60
C ALA A 195 -21.08 30.10 -21.70
N VAL A 196 -21.50 28.86 -21.47
CA VAL A 196 -22.36 28.13 -22.39
C VAL A 196 -23.69 28.86 -22.31
N PHE A 197 -23.81 29.96 -23.04
CA PHE A 197 -25.10 30.47 -23.43
C PHE A 197 -25.64 29.38 -24.33
N SER A 198 -26.55 28.59 -23.79
CA SER A 198 -27.30 27.57 -24.50
C SER A 198 -28.05 28.24 -25.64
N ILE A 199 -27.41 28.30 -26.80
CA ILE A 199 -28.07 28.63 -28.05
C ILE A 199 -29.05 27.48 -28.27
N LEU A 200 -30.32 27.72 -27.97
CA LEU A 200 -31.41 26.85 -28.39
C LEU A 200 -31.19 26.56 -29.89
N PRO A 201 -31.16 25.29 -30.33
CA PRO A 201 -31.04 24.98 -31.74
C PRO A 201 -32.13 25.76 -32.48
N SER A 202 -31.78 26.40 -33.60
CA SER A 202 -32.63 27.36 -34.32
C SER A 202 -34.05 26.85 -34.56
N GLU A 203 -34.22 25.53 -34.69
CA GLU A 203 -35.49 24.81 -34.78
C GLU A 203 -36.46 25.08 -33.60
N GLN A 204 -35.96 25.19 -32.35
CA GLN A 204 -36.79 25.43 -31.16
C GLN A 204 -37.18 26.91 -31.00
N VAL A 205 -36.38 27.84 -31.53
CA VAL A 205 -36.70 29.27 -31.52
C VAL A 205 -37.87 29.56 -32.45
N PHE A 206 -37.90 28.94 -33.64
CA PHE A 206 -39.04 29.08 -34.56
C PHE A 206 -40.33 28.52 -33.96
N MET A 207 -40.28 27.42 -33.20
CA MET A 207 -41.44 26.88 -32.48
C MET A 207 -41.99 27.83 -31.42
N LEU A 208 -41.14 28.47 -30.62
CA LEU A 208 -41.62 29.44 -29.62
C LEU A 208 -42.19 30.71 -30.26
N VAL A 209 -41.56 31.23 -31.32
CA VAL A 209 -42.05 32.42 -32.03
C VAL A 209 -43.41 32.13 -32.69
N THR A 210 -43.58 30.96 -33.33
CA THR A 210 -44.85 30.58 -33.95
C THR A 210 -45.98 30.43 -32.93
N ILE A 211 -45.71 29.86 -31.74
CA ILE A 211 -46.71 29.78 -30.66
C ILE A 211 -47.13 31.19 -30.19
N VAL A 212 -46.20 32.12 -30.04
CA VAL A 212 -46.50 33.50 -29.65
C VAL A 212 -47.32 34.23 -30.73
N VAL A 213 -47.00 34.04 -32.01
CA VAL A 213 -47.74 34.64 -33.12
C VAL A 213 -49.15 34.07 -33.22
N VAL A 214 -49.32 32.76 -33.08
CA VAL A 214 -50.64 32.10 -33.13
C VAL A 214 -51.50 32.52 -31.93
N SER A 215 -50.94 32.56 -30.73
CA SER A 215 -51.67 33.01 -29.53
C SER A 215 -52.08 34.49 -29.64
N ALA A 216 -51.21 35.37 -30.14
CA ALA A 216 -51.56 36.76 -30.42
C ALA A 216 -52.66 36.89 -31.49
N ALA A 217 -52.59 36.11 -32.58
CA ALA A 217 -53.60 36.11 -33.63
C ALA A 217 -54.97 35.63 -33.12
N ILE A 218 -55.00 34.56 -32.32
CA ILE A 218 -56.22 34.07 -31.66
C ILE A 218 -56.79 35.14 -30.74
N LEU A 219 -55.95 35.82 -29.95
CA LEU A 219 -56.39 36.86 -29.02
C LEU A 219 -56.95 38.09 -29.76
N ILE A 220 -56.36 38.47 -30.89
CA ILE A 220 -56.86 39.54 -31.76
C ILE A 220 -58.20 39.15 -32.40
N LEU A 221 -58.32 37.91 -32.91
CA LEU A 221 -59.57 37.42 -33.49
C LEU A 221 -60.68 37.31 -32.44
N TYR A 222 -60.36 36.86 -31.23
CA TYR A 222 -61.29 36.81 -30.09
C TYR A 222 -61.76 38.21 -29.69
N ARG A 223 -60.85 39.18 -29.57
CA ARG A 223 -61.22 40.59 -29.32
C ARG A 223 -62.07 41.19 -30.44
N ARG A 224 -61.77 40.86 -31.70
CA ARG A 224 -62.60 41.28 -32.86
C ARG A 224 -63.99 40.64 -32.82
N HIS A 225 -64.11 39.39 -32.41
CA HIS A 225 -65.40 38.71 -32.28
C HIS A 225 -66.25 39.33 -31.15
N LEU A 226 -65.66 39.60 -29.99
CA LEU A 226 -66.36 40.28 -28.88
C LEU A 226 -66.86 41.67 -29.28
N SER A 227 -66.04 42.47 -29.97
CA SER A 227 -66.42 43.80 -30.45
C SER A 227 -67.55 43.79 -31.50
N ARG A 228 -67.73 42.67 -32.22
CA ARG A 228 -68.87 42.49 -33.14
C ARG A 228 -70.14 42.06 -32.40
N GLN A 229 -70.03 41.31 -31.31
CA GLN A 229 -71.17 40.95 -30.47
C GLN A 229 -71.70 42.15 -29.66
N GLU A 230 -70.82 43.04 -29.17
CA GLU A 230 -71.24 44.26 -28.46
C GLU A 230 -71.93 45.29 -29.37
N ARG A 231 -71.63 45.31 -30.68
CA ARG A 231 -72.36 46.14 -31.66
C ARG A 231 -73.74 45.59 -32.06
N SER A 232 -74.11 44.39 -31.60
CA SER A 232 -75.41 43.77 -31.84
C SER A 232 -76.34 43.76 -30.61
N MET A 233 -75.91 44.33 -29.47
CA MET A 233 -76.74 44.50 -28.29
C MET A 233 -76.57 45.88 -27.65
N GLN A 234 -77.26 46.88 -28.22
CA GLN A 234 -77.82 47.97 -27.42
C GLN A 234 -79.17 48.40 -28.03
N PRO A 235 -80.30 48.19 -27.31
CA PRO A 235 -81.64 48.58 -27.75
C PRO A 235 -81.84 50.10 -27.66
N GLY A 236 -82.75 50.59 -28.51
CA GLY A 236 -83.01 52.00 -28.74
C GLY A 236 -83.58 52.79 -27.55
N GLU A 237 -83.39 54.09 -27.71
CA GLU A 237 -84.20 55.24 -27.31
C GLU A 237 -85.43 54.98 -26.42
N ALA A 238 -85.51 55.72 -25.31
CA ALA A 238 -86.78 56.13 -24.72
C ALA A 238 -86.81 57.66 -24.58
N GLN A 239 -87.81 58.25 -25.23
CA GLN A 239 -88.24 59.64 -25.14
C GLN A 239 -88.58 60.04 -23.69
N ARG A 240 -88.05 61.17 -23.21
CA ARG A 240 -88.77 62.44 -22.93
C ARG A 240 -87.90 63.40 -22.13
#